data_AF-A0A4U6PF88-F1
#
_entry.id   AF-A0A4U6PF88-F1
#
_cell.length_a   1.000
_cell.length_b   1.000
_cell.length_c   1.000
_cell.angle_alpha   90.00
_cell.angle_beta   90.00
_cell.angle_gamma   90.00
#
_symmetry.space_group_name_H-M   'P 1'
#
loop_
_entity.id
_entity.type
_entity.pdbx_description
1 polymer ?
#
loop_
_entity_poly.entity_id
_entity_poly.type
_entity_poly.pdbx_seq_one_letter_code
_entity_poly.pdbx_strand_id
1 'polypeptide(L)'
;MAYGESYPVELPRPIPGGYGNRLFLFVMRRMATAGVNDAHAANAMLGAFGKSYRRPLVLMRAMMLELARAASRKILVAPCCCARMTADEAAIMQAVGDALRDPHTAFDNVSGLLGNDDALGALTCLQAVAQAHSDLGRPLDLYAAN
;
A
#
# COMPACT_ATOMS: atom_id res chain seq x y z
N MET A 1 -13.39 -34.19 18.55
CA MET A 1 -12.33 -33.22 18.18
C MET A 1 -12.56 -32.80 16.75
N ALA A 2 -12.97 -31.56 16.55
CA ALA A 2 -12.91 -30.82 15.28
C ALA A 2 -13.11 -29.35 15.64
N TYR A 3 -12.02 -28.64 15.94
CA TYR A 3 -12.07 -27.20 16.09
C TYR A 3 -12.17 -26.61 14.68
N GLY A 4 -13.38 -26.26 14.27
CA GLY A 4 -13.59 -25.43 13.10
C GLY A 4 -13.05 -24.05 13.41
N GLU A 5 -11.85 -23.74 12.92
CA GLU A 5 -11.34 -22.37 12.87
C GLU A 5 -12.31 -21.55 12.02
N SER A 6 -13.17 -20.79 12.69
CA SER A 6 -13.89 -19.69 12.08
C SER A 6 -12.87 -18.60 11.79
N TYR A 7 -12.27 -18.61 10.60
CA TYR A 7 -11.63 -17.42 10.07
C TYR A 7 -12.72 -16.34 10.04
N PRO A 8 -12.54 -15.19 10.72
CA PRO A 8 -13.49 -14.10 10.61
C PRO A 8 -13.69 -13.84 9.13
N VAL A 9 -14.94 -13.85 8.66
CA VAL A 9 -15.28 -13.32 7.34
C VAL A 9 -14.95 -11.83 7.43
N GLU A 10 -13.72 -11.50 7.06
CA GLU A 10 -13.21 -10.15 7.17
C GLU A 10 -13.97 -9.31 6.16
N LEU A 11 -14.90 -8.52 6.69
CA LEU A 11 -15.79 -7.70 5.88
C LEU A 11 -14.92 -6.77 5.02
N PRO A 12 -15.10 -6.78 3.69
CA PRO A 12 -14.21 -6.02 2.82
C PRO A 12 -14.30 -4.53 3.16
N ARG A 13 -13.14 -3.93 3.45
CA ARG A 13 -12.99 -2.56 3.94
C ARG A 13 -13.44 -1.57 2.86
N PRO A 14 -14.01 -0.40 3.21
CA PRO A 14 -14.41 0.60 2.21
C PRO A 14 -13.19 1.12 1.44
N ILE A 15 -13.41 1.64 0.23
CA ILE A 15 -12.37 2.38 -0.49
C ILE A 15 -11.91 3.61 0.32
N PRO A 16 -10.64 4.01 0.19
CA PRO A 16 -10.09 5.10 0.97
C PRO A 16 -10.68 6.45 0.57
N GLY A 17 -10.80 7.34 1.56
CA GLY A 17 -11.10 8.76 1.37
C GLY A 17 -9.92 9.48 0.70
N GLY A 18 -10.15 10.66 0.13
CA GLY A 18 -9.09 11.46 -0.48
C GLY A 18 -8.56 10.95 -1.84
N TYR A 19 -8.14 11.88 -2.70
CA TYR A 19 -7.63 11.54 -4.03
C TYR A 19 -6.26 10.83 -3.97
N GLY A 20 -5.36 11.25 -3.08
CA GLY A 20 -4.02 10.66 -2.94
C GLY A 20 -4.08 9.18 -2.57
N ASN A 21 -4.91 8.82 -1.58
CA ASN A 21 -5.09 7.43 -1.17
C ASN A 21 -5.71 6.57 -2.27
N ARG A 22 -6.71 7.08 -3.00
CA ARG A 22 -7.32 6.37 -4.13
C ARG A 22 -6.32 6.13 -5.26
N LEU A 23 -5.48 7.12 -5.55
CA LEU A 23 -4.39 6.98 -6.52
C LEU A 23 -3.40 5.89 -6.08
N PHE A 24 -2.96 5.92 -4.82
CA PHE A 24 -2.07 4.91 -4.26
C PHE A 24 -2.64 3.50 -4.43
N LEU A 25 -3.90 3.29 -3.99
CA LEU A 25 -4.57 2.00 -4.10
C LEU A 25 -4.68 1.54 -5.56
N PHE A 26 -5.07 2.44 -6.47
CA PHE A 26 -5.15 2.14 -7.90
C PHE A 26 -3.80 1.67 -8.45
N VAL A 27 -2.74 2.42 -8.18
CA VAL A 27 -1.38 2.14 -8.66
C VAL A 27 -0.87 0.80 -8.09
N MET A 28 -1.06 0.55 -6.80
CA MET A 28 -0.68 -0.70 -6.16
C MET A 28 -1.41 -1.90 -6.77
N ARG A 29 -2.73 -1.83 -6.96
CA ARG A 29 -3.52 -2.89 -7.61
C ARG A 29 -3.09 -3.17 -9.04
N ARG A 30 -2.83 -2.11 -9.82
CA ARG A 30 -2.32 -2.22 -11.19
C ARG A 30 -0.96 -2.91 -11.21
N MET A 31 -0.04 -2.50 -10.34
CA MET A 31 1.30 -3.10 -10.26
C MET A 31 1.28 -4.55 -9.78
N ALA A 32 0.38 -4.89 -8.84
CA ALA A 32 0.22 -6.26 -8.37
C ALA A 32 -0.32 -7.21 -9.46
N THR A 33 -1.20 -6.71 -10.33
CA THR A 33 -1.86 -7.54 -11.37
C THR A 33 -1.06 -7.58 -12.69
N ALA A 34 -0.53 -6.43 -13.13
CA ALA A 34 0.09 -6.26 -14.44
C ALA A 34 1.61 -6.03 -14.38
N GLY A 35 2.19 -6.08 -13.17
CA GLY A 35 3.62 -5.87 -12.94
C GLY A 35 3.98 -4.41 -12.64
N VAL A 36 5.11 -4.21 -11.97
CA VAL A 36 5.57 -2.90 -11.47
C VAL A 36 5.82 -1.85 -12.56
N ASN A 37 5.98 -2.29 -13.82
CA ASN A 37 6.16 -1.41 -14.97
C ASN A 37 4.84 -1.07 -15.70
N ASP A 38 3.68 -1.32 -15.09
CA ASP A 38 2.36 -1.06 -15.69
C ASP A 38 2.21 0.38 -16.21
N ALA A 39 1.78 0.49 -17.48
CA ALA A 39 1.64 1.77 -18.16
C ALA A 39 0.49 2.61 -17.61
N HIS A 40 -0.61 1.99 -17.17
CA HIS A 40 -1.75 2.72 -16.62
C HIS A 40 -1.42 3.30 -15.25
N ALA A 41 -0.70 2.57 -14.41
CA ALA A 41 -0.14 3.07 -13.16
C ALA A 41 0.79 4.28 -13.41
N ALA A 42 1.71 4.17 -14.38
CA ALA A 42 2.60 5.27 -14.73
C ALA A 42 1.85 6.51 -15.23
N ASN A 43 0.84 6.32 -16.09
CA ASN A 43 0.01 7.41 -16.61
C ASN A 43 -0.83 8.08 -15.51
N ALA A 44 -1.39 7.31 -14.57
CA ALA A 44 -2.10 7.87 -13.43
C ALA A 44 -1.19 8.71 -12.53
N MET A 45 0.04 8.24 -12.27
CA MET A 45 1.03 9.01 -11.51
C MET A 45 1.44 10.29 -12.26
N LEU A 46 1.62 10.22 -13.58
CA LEU A 46 1.90 11.40 -14.42
C LEU A 46 0.75 12.43 -14.33
N GLY A 47 -0.50 11.99 -14.45
CA GLY A 47 -1.66 12.86 -14.33
C GLY A 47 -1.80 13.49 -12.94
N ALA A 48 -1.45 12.75 -11.88
CA ALA A 48 -1.58 13.22 -10.51
C ALA A 48 -0.45 14.16 -10.06
N PHE A 49 0.79 13.89 -10.47
CA PHE A 49 1.99 14.57 -9.98
C PHE A 49 2.70 15.43 -11.04
N GLY A 50 2.22 15.43 -12.29
CA GLY A 50 2.79 16.21 -13.38
C GLY A 50 4.26 15.89 -13.62
N LYS A 51 5.09 16.91 -13.85
CA LYS A 51 6.53 16.75 -14.14
C LYS A 51 7.30 16.01 -13.04
N SER A 52 6.82 16.05 -11.80
CA SER A 52 7.47 15.43 -10.64
C SER A 52 7.09 13.97 -10.41
N TYR A 53 6.27 13.35 -11.28
CA TYR A 53 5.75 11.99 -11.10
C TYR A 53 6.81 10.89 -10.99
N ARG A 54 8.03 11.13 -11.50
CA ARG A 54 9.07 10.10 -11.55
C ARG A 54 9.49 9.62 -10.16
N ARG A 55 9.67 10.55 -9.21
CA ARG A 55 10.07 10.22 -7.82
C ARG A 55 9.04 9.30 -7.14
N PRO A 56 7.76 9.68 -6.99
CA PRO A 56 6.80 8.80 -6.35
C PRO A 56 6.54 7.51 -7.16
N LEU A 57 6.64 7.53 -8.50
CA LEU A 57 6.50 6.32 -9.31
C LEU A 57 7.62 5.30 -9.06
N VAL A 58 8.88 5.74 -9.03
CA VAL A 58 10.03 4.85 -8.76
C VAL A 58 9.94 4.29 -7.34
N LEU A 59 9.54 5.10 -6.37
CA LEU A 59 9.38 4.66 -4.98
C LEU A 59 8.23 3.67 -4.81
N MET A 60 7.10 3.88 -5.51
CA MET A 60 6.01 2.89 -5.55
C MET A 60 6.49 1.54 -6.09
N ARG A 61 7.31 1.56 -7.15
CA ARG A 61 7.89 0.32 -7.73
C ARG A 61 8.83 -0.37 -6.76
N ALA A 62 9.71 0.37 -6.11
CA ALA A 62 10.61 -0.15 -5.11
C ALA A 62 9.84 -0.79 -3.94
N MET A 63 8.82 -0.09 -3.43
CA MET A 63 7.93 -0.60 -2.39
C MET A 63 7.25 -1.91 -2.79
N MET A 64 6.66 -1.98 -3.99
CA MET A 64 6.01 -3.20 -4.46
C MET A 64 6.97 -4.38 -4.59
N LEU A 65 8.19 -4.13 -5.09
CA LEU A 65 9.23 -5.16 -5.19
C LEU A 65 9.70 -5.62 -3.82
N GLU A 66 9.90 -4.70 -2.88
CA GLU A 66 10.39 -5.02 -1.54
C GLU A 66 9.34 -5.77 -0.71
N LEU A 67 8.06 -5.38 -0.79
CA LEU A 67 6.95 -6.14 -0.21
C LEU A 67 6.89 -7.57 -0.77
N ALA A 68 7.03 -7.73 -2.09
CA ALA A 68 7.04 -9.04 -2.73
C ALA A 68 8.27 -9.88 -2.35
N ARG A 69 9.43 -9.25 -2.15
CA ARG A 69 10.68 -9.91 -1.74
C ARG A 69 10.65 -10.37 -0.29
N ALA A 70 10.11 -9.55 0.61
CA ALA A 70 10.16 -9.78 2.05
C ALA A 70 9.01 -10.64 2.59
N ALA A 71 7.89 -10.77 1.87
CA ALA A 71 6.74 -11.51 2.38
C ALA A 71 7.01 -13.02 2.47
N SER A 72 6.78 -13.62 3.65
CA SER A 72 6.77 -15.07 3.86
C SER A 72 5.40 -15.68 3.57
N ARG A 73 4.39 -14.83 3.31
CA ARG A 73 3.04 -15.22 2.94
C ARG A 73 2.53 -14.49 1.71
N LYS A 74 1.45 -15.00 1.13
CA LYS A 74 0.78 -14.34 0.00
C LYS A 74 0.02 -13.09 0.46
N ILE A 75 0.43 -11.94 -0.04
CA ILE A 75 -0.32 -10.67 0.08
C ILE A 75 -1.46 -10.68 -0.95
N LEU A 76 -2.69 -10.53 -0.48
CA LEU A 76 -3.90 -10.54 -1.29
C LEU A 76 -4.25 -9.12 -1.76
N VAL A 77 -4.21 -8.92 -3.07
CA VAL A 77 -4.58 -7.66 -3.72
C VAL A 77 -5.78 -7.89 -4.62
N ALA A 78 -6.78 -7.01 -4.53
CA ALA A 78 -7.98 -7.10 -5.34
C ALA A 78 -7.74 -6.55 -6.76
N PRO A 79 -8.52 -7.00 -7.76
CA PRO A 79 -8.54 -6.37 -9.08
C PRO A 79 -8.82 -4.86 -9.00
N CYS A 80 -8.26 -4.09 -9.94
CA CYS A 80 -8.36 -2.62 -9.92
C CYS A 80 -9.79 -2.08 -9.99
N CYS A 81 -10.76 -2.87 -10.46
CA CYS A 81 -12.17 -2.50 -10.56
C CYS A 81 -13.00 -2.75 -9.28
N CYS A 82 -12.42 -3.36 -8.24
CA CYS A 82 -13.16 -3.68 -7.02
C CYS A 82 -13.47 -2.43 -6.18
N ALA A 83 -14.73 -2.27 -5.79
CA ALA A 83 -15.21 -1.14 -4.98
C ALA A 83 -14.90 -1.25 -3.47
N ARG A 84 -14.11 -2.25 -3.06
CA ARG A 84 -13.71 -2.47 -1.66
C ARG A 84 -12.27 -2.95 -1.59
N MET A 85 -11.63 -2.75 -0.45
CA MET A 85 -10.28 -3.20 -0.17
C MET A 85 -10.24 -4.57 0.50
N THR A 86 -9.18 -5.32 0.21
CA THR A 86 -8.78 -6.48 1.01
C THR A 86 -8.20 -6.01 2.35
N ALA A 87 -8.05 -6.95 3.29
CA ALA A 87 -7.37 -6.72 4.56
C ALA A 87 -5.92 -6.26 4.36
N ASP A 88 -5.18 -6.99 3.51
CA ASP A 88 -3.77 -6.70 3.22
C ASP A 88 -3.60 -5.33 2.55
N GLU A 89 -4.50 -4.95 1.64
CA GLU A 89 -4.49 -3.61 1.03
C GLU A 89 -4.69 -2.51 2.07
N ALA A 90 -5.67 -2.69 2.96
CA ALA A 90 -5.92 -1.74 4.05
C ALA A 90 -4.73 -1.67 5.02
N ALA A 91 -4.11 -2.80 5.35
CA ALA A 91 -2.94 -2.87 6.21
C ALA A 91 -1.73 -2.15 5.59
N ILE A 92 -1.46 -2.35 4.30
CA ILE A 92 -0.41 -1.61 3.57
C ILE A 92 -0.69 -0.11 3.62
N MET A 93 -1.92 0.31 3.31
CA MET A 93 -2.28 1.72 3.28
C MET A 93 -2.19 2.38 4.65
N GLN A 94 -2.59 1.67 5.71
CA GLN A 94 -2.46 2.13 7.08
C GLN A 94 -0.98 2.26 7.46
N ALA A 95 -0.17 1.22 7.19
CA ALA A 95 1.26 1.25 7.46
C ALA A 95 1.95 2.42 6.73
N VAL A 96 1.61 2.71 5.47
CA VAL A 96 2.17 3.87 4.74
C VAL A 96 1.76 5.20 5.38
N GLY A 97 0.51 5.32 5.83
CA GLY A 97 0.02 6.55 6.48
C GLY A 97 0.68 6.81 7.84
N ASP A 98 1.02 5.75 8.57
CA ASP A 98 1.61 5.84 9.91
C ASP A 98 3.14 5.81 9.89
N ALA A 99 3.76 5.31 8.81
CA ALA A 99 5.19 5.06 8.68
C ALA A 99 6.11 6.24 9.06
N LEU A 100 5.67 7.48 8.86
CA LEU A 100 6.43 8.69 9.22
C LEU A 100 6.12 9.20 10.64
N ARG A 101 4.91 8.94 11.16
CA ARG A 101 4.43 9.48 12.45
C ARG A 101 4.75 8.54 13.60
N ASP A 102 4.59 7.25 13.38
CA ASP A 102 4.85 6.19 14.34
C ASP A 102 5.55 5.00 13.66
N PRO A 103 6.87 5.11 13.42
CA PRO A 103 7.64 4.06 12.74
C PRO A 103 7.67 2.73 13.49
N HIS A 104 7.53 2.73 14.82
CA HIS A 104 7.57 1.52 15.62
C HIS A 104 6.29 0.70 15.44
N THR A 105 5.12 1.33 15.62
CA THR A 105 3.84 0.66 15.35
C THR A 105 3.72 0.27 13.88
N ALA A 106 4.22 1.10 12.96
CA ALA A 106 4.25 0.76 11.54
C ALA A 106 5.14 -0.46 11.26
N PHE A 107 6.29 -0.59 11.94
CA PHE A 107 7.15 -1.78 11.84
C PHE A 107 6.38 -3.03 12.25
N ASP A 108 5.77 -3.04 13.42
CA ASP A 108 5.03 -4.20 13.94
C ASP A 108 3.88 -4.61 12.99
N ASN A 109 3.16 -3.63 12.46
CA ASN A 109 2.09 -3.86 11.48
C ASN A 109 2.62 -4.46 10.16
N VAL A 110 3.76 -3.96 9.67
CA VAL A 110 4.39 -4.49 8.45
C VAL A 110 4.93 -5.89 8.68
N SER A 111 5.54 -6.17 9.83
CA SER A 111 6.00 -7.53 10.20
C SER A 111 4.83 -8.51 10.22
N GLY A 112 3.69 -8.13 10.83
CA GLY A 112 2.47 -8.92 10.82
C GLY A 112 1.93 -9.17 9.40
N LEU A 113 1.92 -8.15 8.55
CA LEU A 113 1.52 -8.26 7.14
C LEU A 113 2.43 -9.22 6.36
N LEU A 114 3.75 -9.09 6.52
CA LEU A 114 4.74 -9.88 5.80
C LEU A 114 4.82 -11.32 6.33
N GLY A 115 4.41 -11.54 7.58
CA GLY A 115 4.47 -12.83 8.26
C GLY A 115 5.85 -13.18 8.81
N ASN A 116 6.72 -12.18 9.04
CA ASN A 116 8.07 -12.33 9.57
C ASN A 116 8.63 -10.98 10.07
N ASP A 117 9.79 -11.00 10.72
CA ASP A 117 10.44 -9.81 11.30
C ASP A 117 11.38 -9.06 10.34
N ASP A 118 11.51 -9.50 9.07
CA ASP A 118 12.35 -8.87 8.05
C ASP A 118 11.65 -7.66 7.39
N ALA A 119 10.94 -6.86 8.20
CA ALA A 119 10.08 -5.77 7.75
C ALA A 119 10.79 -4.43 7.51
N LEU A 120 12.05 -4.28 7.95
CA LEU A 120 12.75 -2.98 7.91
C LEU A 120 12.88 -2.44 6.48
N GLY A 121 13.27 -3.29 5.52
CA GLY A 121 13.39 -2.90 4.12
C GLY A 121 12.05 -2.43 3.54
N ALA A 122 10.98 -3.18 3.81
CA ALA A 122 9.63 -2.78 3.41
C ALA A 122 9.21 -1.45 4.05
N LEU A 123 9.37 -1.31 5.38
CA LEU A 123 9.03 -0.08 6.09
C LEU A 123 9.74 1.14 5.52
N THR A 124 11.04 1.05 5.21
CA THR A 124 11.78 2.18 4.61
C THR A 124 11.24 2.56 3.23
N CYS A 125 10.80 1.58 2.43
CA CYS A 125 10.14 1.87 1.16
C CYS A 125 8.77 2.54 1.36
N LEU A 126 7.98 2.08 2.34
CA LEU A 126 6.70 2.69 2.70
C LEU A 126 6.89 4.16 3.14
N GLN A 127 7.89 4.43 3.99
CA GLN A 127 8.27 5.78 4.41
C GLN A 127 8.66 6.67 3.23
N ALA A 128 9.48 6.15 2.31
CA ALA A 128 9.90 6.90 1.14
C ALA A 128 8.71 7.27 0.23
N VAL A 129 7.77 6.34 0.05
CA VAL A 129 6.52 6.59 -0.69
C VAL A 129 5.67 7.64 0.01
N ALA A 130 5.46 7.51 1.32
CA ALA A 130 4.69 8.46 2.13
C ALA A 130 5.27 9.87 2.03
N GLN A 131 6.60 9.99 2.18
CA GLN A 131 7.29 11.27 2.09
C GLN A 131 7.17 11.89 0.70
N ALA A 132 7.35 11.11 -0.37
CA ALA A 132 7.23 11.61 -1.73
C ALA A 132 5.80 12.07 -2.08
N HIS A 133 4.79 11.41 -1.51
CA HIS A 133 3.39 11.84 -1.64
C HIS A 133 3.12 13.14 -0.87
N SER A 134 3.62 13.25 0.36
CA SER A 134 3.53 14.45 1.19
C SER A 134 4.19 15.67 0.53
N ASP A 135 5.43 15.52 0.05
CA ASP A 135 6.21 16.57 -0.61
C ASP A 135 5.52 17.13 -1.87
N LEU A 136 4.66 16.32 -2.51
CA LEU A 136 3.94 16.70 -3.72
C LEU A 136 2.47 17.06 -3.45
N GLY A 137 2.12 17.32 -2.19
CA GLY A 137 0.81 17.83 -1.79
C GLY A 137 -0.32 16.80 -1.83
N ARG A 138 0.01 15.51 -1.75
CA ARG A 138 -0.97 14.40 -1.73
C ARG A 138 -0.69 13.44 -0.57
N PRO A 139 -0.68 13.91 0.69
CA PRO A 139 -0.34 13.06 1.83
C PRO A 139 -1.24 11.82 1.88
N LEU A 140 -0.64 10.70 2.31
CA LEU A 140 -1.33 9.42 2.45
C LEU A 140 -1.75 9.28 3.90
N ASP A 141 -3.05 9.18 4.11
CA ASP A 141 -3.65 8.93 5.41
C ASP A 141 -4.98 8.23 5.18
N LEU A 142 -5.02 6.93 5.48
CA LEU A 142 -6.16 6.08 5.18
C LEU A 142 -7.45 6.54 5.87
N TYR A 143 -7.34 7.12 7.07
CA TYR A 143 -8.47 7.50 7.92
C TYR A 143 -8.50 8.99 8.27
N ALA A 144 -7.71 9.83 7.60
CA ALA A 144 -7.89 11.28 7.68
C ALA A 144 -9.35 11.59 7.33
N ALA A 145 -10.09 12.10 8.32
CA ALA A 145 -11.45 12.56 8.14
C ALA A 145 -11.44 13.64 7.06
N ASN A 146 -12.24 13.42 6.02
CA ASN A 146 -12.48 14.37 4.94
C ASN A 146 -13.22 15.60 5.47
#